data_AF-A0A433UWN3-F1
#
_entry.id   AF-A0A433UWN3-F1
#
_cell.length_a   1.000
_cell.length_b   1.000
_cell.length_c   1.000
_cell.angle_alpha   90.00
_cell.angle_beta   90.00
_cell.angle_gamma   90.00
#
_symmetry.space_group_name_H-M   'P 1'
#
loop_
_entity.id
_entity.type
_entity.pdbx_description
1 polymer ?
#
loop_
_entity_poly.entity_id
_entity_poly.type
_entity_poly.pdbx_seq_one_letter_code
_entity_poly.pdbx_strand_id
1 'polypeptide(L)' 'MPKKIRELKNLLKQAGFVYRSAKGSHTRWYHPLLPSDPMTISGKDGDDTKIYI' A
#
# COMPACT_ATOMS: atom_id res chain seq x y z
N MET A 1 15.41 -9.68 -6.50
CA MET A 1 14.02 -9.91 -6.95
C MET A 1 13.18 -8.73 -6.52
N PRO A 2 12.28 -8.21 -7.37
CA PRO A 2 11.36 -7.16 -6.94
C PRO A 2 10.49 -7.68 -5.79
N LYS A 3 10.28 -6.85 -4.76
CA LYS A 3 9.38 -7.19 -3.65
C LYS A 3 7.96 -7.35 -4.20
N LYS A 4 7.15 -8.17 -3.54
CA LYS A 4 5.73 -8.30 -3.93
C LYS A 4 4.90 -7.20 -3.27
N ILE A 5 3.81 -6.79 -3.93
CA ILE A 5 2.88 -5.81 -3.35
C ILE A 5 2.36 -6.29 -1.99
N ARG A 6 2.15 -7.59 -1.80
CA ARG A 6 1.79 -8.18 -0.50
C ARG A 6 2.79 -7.83 0.61
N GLU A 7 4.09 -7.85 0.31
CA GLU A 7 5.14 -7.55 1.29
C GLU A 7 5.11 -6.07 1.67
N LEU A 8 4.94 -5.17 0.69
CA LEU A 8 4.77 -3.74 0.94
C LEU A 8 3.54 -3.46 1.82
N LYS A 9 2.40 -4.09 1.52
CA LYS A 9 1.18 -3.96 2.32
C LYS A 9 1.37 -4.45 3.75
N ASN A 10 2.13 -5.52 3.95
CA ASN A 10 2.45 -6.03 5.29
C ASN A 10 3.33 -5.05 6.08
N LEU A 11 4.35 -4.46 5.45
CA LEU A 11 5.19 -3.43 6.07
C LEU A 11 4.37 -2.20 6.49
N LEU A 12 3.45 -1.74 5.63
CA LEU A 12 2.56 -0.61 5.95
C LEU A 12 1.64 -0.92 7.13
N LYS A 13 1.07 -2.13 7.19
CA LYS A 13 0.27 -2.56 8.35
C LYS A 13 1.08 -2.56 9.64
N GLN A 14 2.31 -3.09 9.60
CA GLN A 14 3.22 -3.10 10.76
C GLN A 14 3.60 -1.68 11.20
N ALA A 15 3.74 -0.76 10.26
CA ALA A 15 3.98 0.66 10.51
C ALA A 15 2.73 1.44 10.98
N GLY A 16 1.59 0.78 11.18
CA GLY A 16 0.37 1.41 11.70
C GLY A 16 -0.52 2.09 10.64
N PHE A 17 -0.27 1.88 9.35
CA PHE A 17 -1.15 2.40 8.30
C PHE A 17 -2.46 1.62 8.24
N VAL A 18 -3.54 2.36 8.03
CA VAL A 18 -4.88 1.86 7.83
C VAL A 18 -5.14 1.64 6.35
N TYR A 19 -5.68 0.47 6.03
CA TYR A 19 -6.06 0.06 4.68
C TYR A 19 -7.49 0.49 4.33
N ARG A 20 -7.68 1.00 3.11
CA ARG A 20 -8.99 1.12 2.46
C ARG A 20 -8.94 0.60 1.02
N SER A 21 -9.99 -0.09 0.60
CA SER A 21 -10.22 -0.40 -0.80
C SER A 21 -10.51 0.87 -1.60
N ALA A 22 -9.96 0.95 -2.81
CA ALA A 22 -10.29 1.95 -3.80
C ALA A 22 -10.79 1.27 -5.09
N LYS A 23 -10.94 2.02 -6.18
CA LYS A 23 -11.48 1.49 -7.44
C LYS A 23 -10.54 0.42 -8.05
N GLY A 24 -11.08 -0.78 -8.31
CA GLY A 24 -10.35 -1.86 -8.96
C GLY A 24 -9.28 -2.47 -8.06
N SER A 25 -8.04 -2.60 -8.57
CA SER A 25 -6.88 -3.11 -7.82
C SER A 25 -6.15 -2.01 -7.02
N HIS A 26 -6.71 -0.81 -6.93
CA HIS A 26 -6.12 0.27 -6.14
C HIS A 26 -6.51 0.13 -4.67
N THR A 27 -5.55 0.49 -3.81
CA THR A 27 -5.72 0.48 -2.35
C THR A 27 -5.21 1.80 -1.81
N ARG A 28 -5.98 2.42 -0.93
CA ARG A 28 -5.62 3.67 -0.26
C ARG A 28 -5.14 3.34 1.15
N TRP A 29 -4.04 3.96 1.55
CA TRP A 29 -3.38 3.77 2.83
C TRP A 29 -3.22 5.12 3.50
N TYR A 30 -3.52 5.21 4.79
CA TYR A 30 -3.33 6.44 5.55
C TYR A 30 -2.89 6.11 6.96
N HIS A 31 -2.06 6.98 7.54
CA HIS A 31 -1.66 6.84 8.94
C HIS A 31 -2.53 7.75 9.81
N PRO A 32 -3.06 7.30 10.97
CA PRO A 32 -3.88 8.14 11.83
C PRO A 32 -3.19 9.44 12.30
N LEU A 33 -1.86 9.39 12.44
CA LEU A 33 -1.04 10.56 12.80
C LEU A 33 -0.72 11.47 11.61
N LEU A 34 -0.96 11.03 10.37
CA LEU A 34 -0.73 11.79 9.13
C LEU A 34 -1.99 11.77 8.24
N PRO A 35 -3.12 12.34 8.71
CA PRO A 35 -4.40 12.24 8.00
C PRO A 35 -4.41 12.98 6.66
N SER A 36 -3.54 13.99 6.49
CA SER A 36 -3.43 14.81 5.28
C SER A 36 -2.63 14.16 4.16
N ASP A 37 -1.86 13.10 4.45
CA ASP A 37 -0.93 12.46 3.50
C ASP A 37 -1.29 10.99 3.22
N PRO A 38 -2.43 10.72 2.55
CA PRO A 38 -2.81 9.37 2.17
C PRO A 38 -2.00 8.91 0.95
N MET A 39 -1.51 7.68 1.01
CA MET A 39 -0.85 7.00 -0.09
C MET A 39 -1.81 6.11 -0.88
N THR A 40 -1.58 5.95 -2.18
CA THR A 40 -2.33 5.03 -3.02
C THR A 40 -1.38 4.02 -3.67
N ILE A 41 -1.64 2.74 -3.46
CA ILE A 41 -0.91 1.63 -4.08
C ILE A 41 -1.81 1.00 -5.14
N SER A 42 -1.31 0.92 -6.37
CA SER A 42 -1.96 0.20 -7.48
C SER A 42 -1.42 -1.22 -7.59
N GLY A 43 -2.30 -2.18 -7.84
CA GLY A 43 -1.92 -3.56 -8.15
C GLY A 43 -2.40 -4.60 -7.15
N LYS A 44 -2.36 -5.86 -7.59
CA LYS A 44 -2.76 -7.04 -6.81
C LYS A 44 -1.58 -7.54 -5.98
N ASP A 45 -1.89 -8.34 -4.95
CA ASP A 45 -0.88 -8.83 -3.99
C ASP A 45 0.26 -9.66 -4.62
N GLY A 46 -0.02 -10.34 -5.74
CA GLY A 46 0.96 -11.14 -6.50
C GLY A 46 1.81 -10.32 -7.49
N ASP A 47 1.44 -9.06 -7.74
CA ASP A 47 2.19 -8.20 -8.65
C ASP A 47 3.49 -7.75 -7.97
N ASP A 48 4.49 -7.45 -8.80
CA ASP A 48 5.75 -6.88 -8.34
C ASP A 48 5.58 -5.41 -7.99
N THR A 49 6.17 -4.98 -6.87
CA THR A 49 6.26 -3.56 -6.54
C THR A 49 7.14 -2.86 -7.57
N LYS A 50 6.65 -1.75 -8.10
CA LYS A 50 7.47 -0.91 -8.97
C LYS A 50 8.59 -0.28 -8.16
N ILE A 51 9.78 -0.21 -8.74
CA ILE A 51 11.02 0.24 -8.07
C ILE A 51 10.94 1.69 -7.58
N TYR A 52 10.02 2.48 -8.14
CA TYR A 52 9.83 3.89 -7.81
C TYR A 52 8.74 4.16 -6.75
N ILE A 53 8.15 3.11 -6.16
CA ILE A 53 7.17 3.21 -5.06
C ILE A 53 7.89 2.98 -3.74
#